data_AF-A0AAU5K4H1-F1
#
_entry.id   AF-A0AAU5K4H1-F1
#
_cell.length_a   1.000
_cell.length_b   1.000
_cell.length_c   1.000
_cell.angle_alpha   90.00
_cell.angle_beta   90.00
_cell.angle_gamma   90.00
#
_symmetry.space_group_name_H-M   'P 1'
#
loop_
_entity.id
_entity.type
_entity.pdbx_description
1 polymer ?
#
loop_
_entity_poly.entity_id
_entity_poly.type
_entity_poly.pdbx_seq_one_letter_code
_entity_poly.pdbx_strand_id
1 'polypeptide(L)'
;MTTDETTAPAVGAHGQDEVFEAIKGVSRRPSPCTGFEHGVLASYQWATGAQPEAPLTAVPSPGTLGPCRHQLLAECRSAAVKLRTALRDGTDAGYVLGSYQALAWLCGLHDDRP
;
A
#
# COMPACT_ATOMS: atom_id res chain seq x y z
N MET A 1 13.24 4.62 -36.20
CA MET A 1 12.34 3.59 -35.65
C MET A 1 12.35 3.79 -34.15
N THR A 2 11.16 4.01 -33.62
CA THR A 2 10.84 4.46 -32.26
C THR A 2 11.37 3.48 -31.22
N THR A 3 12.07 4.01 -30.22
CA THR A 3 12.46 3.33 -29.00
C THR A 3 11.22 2.71 -28.39
N ASP A 4 11.23 1.38 -28.25
CA ASP A 4 10.28 0.66 -27.42
C ASP A 4 10.56 1.10 -25.99
N GLU A 5 9.84 2.14 -25.55
CA GLU A 5 9.81 2.57 -24.16
C GLU A 5 9.09 1.46 -23.40
N THR A 6 9.85 0.43 -23.00
CA THR A 6 9.41 -0.60 -22.07
C THR A 6 8.93 0.13 -20.82
N THR A 7 7.64 0.46 -20.78
CA THR A 7 7.04 1.16 -19.66
C THR A 7 7.21 0.24 -18.46
N ALA A 8 8.10 0.62 -17.55
CA ALA A 8 8.37 -0.17 -16.36
C ALA A 8 7.03 -0.48 -15.66
N PRO A 9 6.83 -1.70 -15.14
CA PRO A 9 5.61 -2.06 -14.44
C PRO A 9 5.34 -1.04 -13.34
N ALA A 10 4.16 -0.41 -13.40
CA ALA A 10 3.73 0.61 -12.46
C ALA A 10 2.85 -0.02 -11.37
N VAL A 11 3.06 0.40 -10.13
CA VAL A 11 2.25 0.05 -8.97
C VAL A 11 1.50 1.32 -8.54
N GLY A 12 0.26 1.44 -9.02
CA GLY A 12 -0.53 2.66 -8.83
C GLY A 12 0.05 3.85 -9.61
N ALA A 13 0.49 4.90 -8.92
CA ALA A 13 1.13 6.08 -9.48
C ALA A 13 2.67 6.00 -9.54
N HIS A 14 3.27 4.98 -8.92
CA HIS A 14 4.71 4.85 -8.74
C HIS A 14 5.29 3.68 -9.54
N GLY A 15 6.58 3.76 -9.87
CA GLY A 15 7.29 2.64 -10.49
C GLY A 15 7.50 1.48 -9.51
N GLN A 16 7.51 0.24 -9.99
CA GLN A 16 7.69 -0.93 -9.13
C GLN A 16 9.00 -0.89 -8.31
N ASP A 17 10.10 -0.42 -8.90
CA ASP A 17 11.39 -0.28 -8.19
C ASP A 17 11.31 0.70 -7.01
N GLU A 18 10.56 1.80 -7.19
CA GLU A 18 10.36 2.80 -6.14
C GLU A 18 9.62 2.21 -4.94
N VAL A 19 8.60 1.38 -5.20
CA VAL A 19 7.84 0.68 -4.15
C VAL A 19 8.70 -0.38 -3.46
N PHE A 20 9.57 -1.09 -4.19
CA PHE A 20 10.51 -2.02 -3.56
C PHE A 20 11.53 -1.33 -2.66
N GLU A 21 12.04 -0.15 -3.05
CA GLU A 21 12.90 0.64 -2.17
C GLU A 21 12.13 1.15 -0.93
N ALA A 22 10.85 1.49 -1.08
CA ALA A 22 9.99 1.83 0.05
C ALA A 22 9.84 0.66 1.04
N ILE A 23 9.61 -0.56 0.54
CA ILE A 23 9.57 -1.79 1.35
C ILE A 23 10.89 -1.96 2.13
N LYS A 24 12.03 -1.88 1.45
CA LYS A 24 13.36 -2.00 2.09
C LYS A 24 13.55 -0.95 3.18
N GLY A 25 13.09 0.29 2.96
CA GLY A 25 13.17 1.38 3.93
C GLY A 25 12.40 1.07 5.21
N VAL A 26 11.16 0.57 5.09
CA VAL A 26 10.34 0.19 6.24
C VAL A 26 10.93 -1.01 6.98
N SER A 27 11.41 -2.02 6.25
CA SER A 27 12.02 -3.23 6.85
C SER A 27 13.35 -2.99 7.55
N ARG A 28 14.04 -1.86 7.30
CA ARG A 28 15.30 -1.49 7.97
C ARG A 28 15.10 -0.82 9.32
N ARG A 29 13.87 -0.44 9.69
CA ARG A 29 13.61 0.22 10.98
C ARG A 29 13.86 -0.75 12.14
N PRO A 30 14.49 -0.30 13.24
CA PRO A 30 14.81 -1.18 14.36
C PRO A 30 13.55 -1.69 15.06
N SER A 31 13.50 -3.00 15.32
CA SER A 31 12.38 -3.70 15.99
C SER A 31 12.11 -3.23 17.42
N PRO A 32 10.86 -3.33 17.91
CA PRO A 32 9.70 -3.96 17.26
C PRO A 32 8.93 -3.00 16.33
N CYS A 33 8.51 -3.51 15.16
CA CYS A 33 7.65 -2.77 14.25
C CYS A 33 6.31 -2.41 14.92
N THR A 34 5.96 -1.14 14.86
CA THR A 34 4.67 -0.62 15.33
C THR A 34 3.52 -1.16 14.47
N GLY A 35 2.28 -1.13 14.97
CA GLY A 35 1.10 -1.47 14.17
C GLY A 35 1.03 -0.66 12.87
N PHE A 36 1.46 0.61 12.93
CA PHE A 36 1.60 1.49 11.77
C PHE A 36 2.54 0.92 10.70
N GLU A 37 3.76 0.51 11.07
CA GLU A 37 4.74 -0.04 10.13
C GLU A 37 4.25 -1.36 9.50
N HIS A 38 3.54 -2.18 10.27
CA HIS A 38 2.89 -3.38 9.73
C HIS A 38 1.83 -3.04 8.67
N GLY A 39 1.04 -1.98 8.89
CA GLY A 39 0.04 -1.53 7.91
C GLY A 39 0.67 -1.00 6.62
N VAL A 40 1.73 -0.20 6.74
CA VAL A 40 2.51 0.29 5.59
C VAL A 40 3.08 -0.89 4.79
N LEU A 41 3.75 -1.82 5.48
CA LEU A 41 4.40 -2.96 4.84
C LEU A 41 3.38 -3.88 4.14
N ALA A 42 2.28 -4.22 4.79
CA ALA A 42 1.23 -5.05 4.22
C ALA A 42 0.62 -4.42 2.95
N SER A 43 0.46 -3.09 2.93
CA SER A 43 -0.04 -2.36 1.77
C SER A 43 0.93 -2.42 0.58
N TYR A 44 2.23 -2.24 0.80
CA TYR A 44 3.22 -2.37 -0.26
C TYR A 44 3.38 -3.81 -0.75
N GLN A 45 3.33 -4.80 0.14
CA GLN A 45 3.39 -6.21 -0.23
C GLN A 45 2.17 -6.63 -1.07
N TRP A 46 0.97 -6.16 -0.70
CA TRP A 46 -0.22 -6.38 -1.52
C TRP A 46 -0.09 -5.68 -2.89
N ALA A 47 0.34 -4.41 -2.89
CA ALA A 47 0.49 -3.63 -4.12
C ALA A 47 1.52 -4.23 -5.11
N THR A 48 2.54 -4.92 -4.60
CA THR A 48 3.55 -5.63 -5.40
C THR A 48 3.18 -7.09 -5.72
N GLY A 49 2.00 -7.56 -5.27
CA GLY A 49 1.54 -8.93 -5.46
C GLY A 49 2.22 -9.98 -4.56
N ALA A 50 3.11 -9.56 -3.64
CA ALA A 50 3.72 -10.44 -2.65
C ALA A 50 2.71 -10.94 -1.61
N GLN A 51 1.62 -10.19 -1.39
CA GLN A 51 0.48 -10.59 -0.59
C GLN A 51 -0.76 -10.71 -1.49
N PRO A 52 -1.50 -11.84 -1.47
CA PRO A 52 -2.61 -12.06 -2.41
C PRO A 52 -3.90 -11.31 -2.03
N GLU A 53 -4.08 -11.02 -0.74
CA GLU A 53 -5.29 -10.41 -0.19
C GLU A 53 -5.03 -8.98 0.27
N ALA A 54 -6.01 -8.12 0.02
CA ALA A 54 -5.97 -6.74 0.44
C ALA A 54 -5.93 -6.61 1.98
N PRO A 55 -5.08 -5.72 2.54
CA PRO A 55 -4.78 -5.70 3.98
C PRO A 55 -5.99 -5.40 4.87
N LEU A 56 -7.00 -4.70 4.36
CA LEU A 56 -8.14 -4.26 5.13
C LEU A 56 -9.45 -4.93 4.69
N THR A 57 -9.64 -5.17 3.40
CA THR A 57 -10.88 -5.78 2.90
C THR A 57 -10.79 -7.28 2.67
N ALA A 58 -9.58 -7.86 2.72
CA ALA A 58 -9.30 -9.25 2.34
C ALA A 58 -9.77 -9.60 0.92
N VAL A 59 -10.00 -8.59 0.07
CA VAL A 59 -10.36 -8.82 -1.33
C VAL A 59 -9.14 -9.38 -2.05
N PRO A 60 -9.27 -10.50 -2.77
CA PRO A 60 -8.17 -11.08 -3.51
C PRO A 60 -7.80 -10.20 -4.70
N SER A 61 -6.50 -10.09 -4.98
CA SER A 61 -6.01 -9.48 -6.21
C SER A 61 -5.85 -10.55 -7.29
N PRO A 62 -6.60 -10.49 -8.41
CA PRO A 62 -6.47 -11.44 -9.49
C PRO A 62 -5.21 -11.14 -10.31
N GLY A 63 -4.13 -11.88 -10.07
CA GLY A 63 -2.92 -11.86 -10.90
C GLY A 63 -1.62 -11.85 -10.12
N THR A 64 -0.54 -12.25 -10.79
CA THR A 64 0.83 -12.26 -10.25
C THR A 64 1.46 -10.87 -10.13
N LEU A 65 0.85 -9.84 -10.74
CA LEU A 65 1.37 -8.48 -10.82
C LEU A 65 0.79 -7.53 -9.75
N GLY A 66 -0.02 -8.05 -8.81
CA GLY A 66 -0.69 -7.22 -7.80
C GLY A 66 -1.97 -6.53 -8.31
N PRO A 67 -2.58 -5.67 -7.48
CA PRO A 67 -3.87 -5.04 -7.75
C PRO A 67 -3.77 -3.96 -8.83
N CYS A 68 -4.82 -3.84 -9.64
CA CYS A 68 -4.93 -2.70 -10.56
C CYS A 68 -5.22 -1.39 -9.80
N ARG A 69 -5.02 -0.25 -10.46
CA ARG A 69 -5.23 1.09 -9.88
C ARG A 69 -6.60 1.27 -9.22
N HIS A 70 -7.67 0.71 -9.80
CA HIS A 70 -9.01 0.80 -9.23
C HIS A 70 -9.14 0.05 -7.90
N GLN A 71 -8.47 -1.10 -7.76
CA GLN A 71 -8.45 -1.88 -6.53
C GLN A 71 -7.66 -1.17 -5.44
N LEU A 72 -6.49 -0.59 -5.78
CA LEU A 72 -5.72 0.24 -4.85
C LEU A 72 -6.55 1.41 -4.30
N LEU A 73 -7.27 2.12 -5.18
CA LEU A 73 -8.12 3.25 -4.78
C LEU A 73 -9.32 2.80 -3.93
N ALA A 74 -9.92 1.65 -4.26
CA ALA A 74 -11.01 1.08 -3.47
C ALA A 74 -10.54 0.73 -2.05
N GLU A 75 -9.35 0.12 -1.93
CA GLU A 75 -8.75 -0.21 -0.63
C GLU A 75 -8.38 1.05 0.16
N CYS A 76 -7.82 2.08 -0.50
CA CYS A 76 -7.53 3.37 0.12
C CYS A 76 -8.80 4.02 0.71
N ARG A 77 -9.92 3.98 -0.01
CA ARG A 77 -11.21 4.47 0.47
C ARG A 77 -11.74 3.65 1.64
N SER A 78 -11.60 2.32 1.59
CA SER A 78 -11.93 1.43 2.70
C SER A 78 -11.09 1.77 3.95
N ALA A 79 -9.80 2.02 3.78
CA ALA A 79 -8.90 2.45 4.85
C ALA A 79 -9.37 3.75 5.50
N ALA A 80 -9.78 4.75 4.71
CA ALA A 80 -10.32 6.00 5.25
C ALA A 80 -11.60 5.80 6.07
N VAL A 81 -12.47 4.87 5.66
CA VAL A 81 -13.69 4.52 6.43
C VAL A 81 -13.32 3.81 7.72
N LYS A 82 -12.47 2.77 7.64
CA LYS A 82 -12.04 2.00 8.81
C LYS A 82 -11.28 2.86 9.83
N LEU A 83 -10.46 3.80 9.37
CA LEU A 83 -9.70 4.69 10.25
C LEU A 83 -10.64 5.58 11.06
N ARG A 84 -11.70 6.12 10.44
CA ARG A 84 -12.71 6.92 11.15
C ARG A 84 -13.42 6.10 12.24
N THR A 85 -13.68 4.83 11.99
CA THR A 85 -14.27 3.91 12.98
C THR A 85 -13.27 3.60 14.09
N ALA A 86 -12.04 3.21 13.75
CA ALA A 86 -10.96 2.91 14.69
C ALA A 86 -10.67 4.07 15.67
N LEU A 87 -10.65 5.31 15.15
CA LEU A 87 -10.47 6.52 15.96
C LEU A 87 -11.64 6.80 16.91
N ARG A 88 -12.86 6.38 16.56
CA ARG A 88 -14.04 6.50 17.44
C ARG A 88 -14.06 5.42 18.52
N ASP A 89 -13.68 4.20 18.14
CA ASP A 89 -13.81 3.01 18.98
C ASP A 89 -12.55 2.73 19.83
N GLY A 90 -11.46 3.49 19.62
CA GLY A 90 -10.21 3.36 20.38
C GLY A 90 -9.44 2.06 20.11
N THR A 91 -9.70 1.39 18.99
CA THR A 91 -9.10 0.10 18.60
C THR A 91 -8.15 0.26 17.42
N ASP A 92 -7.03 -0.47 17.44
CA ASP A 92 -5.97 -0.63 16.42
C ASP A 92 -5.90 0.40 15.27
N ALA A 93 -5.86 1.69 15.62
CA ALA A 93 -5.80 2.77 14.64
C ALA A 93 -4.44 2.85 13.93
N GLY A 94 -3.39 2.30 14.55
CA GLY A 94 -2.03 2.31 14.00
C GLY A 94 -1.95 1.57 12.67
N TYR A 95 -2.39 0.31 12.63
CA TYR A 95 -2.37 -0.50 11.42
C TYR A 95 -3.18 0.11 10.27
N VAL A 96 -4.37 0.63 10.59
CA VAL A 96 -5.25 1.24 9.60
C VAL A 96 -4.67 2.56 9.08
N LEU A 97 -4.06 3.37 9.95
CA LEU A 97 -3.41 4.63 9.57
C LEU A 97 -2.21 4.38 8.64
N GLY A 98 -1.35 3.40 8.98
CA GLY A 98 -0.21 3.02 8.15
C GLY A 98 -0.65 2.51 6.78
N SER A 99 -1.67 1.65 6.76
CA SER A 99 -2.26 1.17 5.51
C SER A 99 -2.83 2.31 4.66
N TYR A 100 -3.56 3.24 5.29
CA TYR A 100 -4.12 4.40 4.60
C TYR A 100 -3.04 5.27 3.97
N GLN A 101 -2.00 5.64 4.71
CA GLN A 101 -0.94 6.52 4.19
C GLN A 101 -0.17 5.86 3.03
N ALA A 102 0.18 4.57 3.17
CA ALA A 102 0.84 3.83 2.10
C ALA A 102 -0.02 3.73 0.84
N LEU A 103 -1.31 3.40 0.98
CA LEU A 103 -2.24 3.31 -0.15
C LEU A 103 -2.50 4.67 -0.79
N ALA A 104 -2.55 5.74 0.00
CA ALA A 104 -2.78 7.09 -0.51
C ALA A 104 -1.56 7.59 -1.30
N TRP A 105 -0.34 7.32 -0.82
CA TRP A 105 0.90 7.53 -1.57
C TRP A 105 0.91 6.71 -2.87
N LEU A 106 0.67 5.39 -2.81
CA LEU A 106 0.58 4.52 -4.00
C LEU A 106 -0.44 5.01 -5.03
N CYS A 107 -1.54 5.63 -4.60
CA CYS A 107 -2.55 6.19 -5.48
C CYS A 107 -2.18 7.58 -6.06
N GLY A 108 -1.08 8.18 -5.64
CA GLY A 108 -0.69 9.55 -5.97
C GLY A 108 -1.57 10.62 -5.30
N LEU A 109 -2.20 10.30 -4.17
CA LEU A 109 -3.01 11.23 -3.38
C LEU A 109 -2.18 12.00 -2.35
N HIS A 110 -0.99 11.48 -2.02
CA HIS A 110 0.00 12.11 -1.17
C HIS A 110 1.36 12.03 -1.85
N ASP A 111 2.11 13.13 -1.82
CA ASP A 111 3.46 13.19 -2.38
C ASP A 111 4.50 12.59 -1.42
N ASP A 112 4.25 12.69 -0.11
CA ASP A 112 5.15 12.22 0.93
C ASP A 112 4.98 10.72 1.22
N ARG A 113 6.12 10.03 1.33
CA ARG A 113 6.18 8.63 1.74
C ARG A 113 6.11 8.51 3.28
N PRO A 114 5.34 7.56 3.84
CA PRO A 114 5.28 7.29 5.28
C PRO A 114 6.54 6.62 5.88
#